data_AF-W7M347-F1
#
_entry.id   AF-W7M347-F1
#
_cell.length_a   1.000
_cell.length_b   1.000
_cell.length_c   1.000
_cell.angle_alpha   90.00
_cell.angle_beta   90.00
_cell.angle_gamma   90.00
#
_symmetry.space_group_name_H-M   'P 1'
#
loop_
_entity.id
_entity.type
_entity.pdbx_description
1 polymer ?
#
loop_
_entity_poly.entity_id
_entity_poly.type
_entity_poly.pdbx_seq_one_letter_code
_entity_poly.pdbx_strand_id
1 'polypeptide(L)'
;MIRLTSRIQYLNVNASRSFQRQQRFFLFSRAFKQTPTHDFNVIHLEPRIATSSNKRFKLVTSLTLSSQSHNFGTQSETSNSAEMSSKLIPSDPDHVMVIRNVTPNIATFSVPFSRFGKVKIGGRGTLVKLTSGGLAIFSPVALTKATQAKVMEMGGDVRYIVALDYEHHIFISEWKKEYPSAKIIGPEGLPEKRAKQTDDPKINDDEFAVVFKKENKREIKIDPDFDADFDYEYVDGHANLEIVFFYKPEQVLIQADLLFNLPPAEQYSKVPESELPADGAVGKLFACVQNPRGDTKWLQRFNWYLLAKNRESFNDSMAQIAKWDFHTMIPCHGDVLEGDGKEVFMKVFDWHLQGHK
;
A
#
# COMPACT_ATOMS: atom_id res chain seq x y z
N MET A 1 -75.07 -12.27 19.77
CA MET A 1 -73.88 -13.12 20.04
C MET A 1 -72.78 -12.20 20.53
N ILE A 2 -72.59 -12.11 21.86
CA ILE A 2 -71.56 -12.83 22.65
C ILE A 2 -70.14 -12.26 22.49
N ARG A 3 -69.65 -11.72 23.63
CA ARG A 3 -68.26 -11.49 24.12
C ARG A 3 -67.46 -10.32 23.53
N LEU A 4 -67.10 -9.26 24.27
CA LEU A 4 -66.26 -9.06 25.49
C LEU A 4 -64.74 -9.20 25.30
N THR A 5 -64.04 -8.30 26.01
CA THR A 5 -62.62 -8.20 26.42
C THR A 5 -61.65 -7.54 25.42
N SER A 6 -61.01 -6.37 25.62
CA SER A 6 -60.46 -5.60 26.75
C SER A 6 -58.93 -5.48 26.67
N ARG A 7 -58.48 -4.22 26.77
CA ARG A 7 -57.35 -3.69 27.56
C ARG A 7 -55.87 -3.93 27.16
N ILE A 8 -55.24 -2.77 26.90
CA ILE A 8 -54.09 -2.17 27.60
C ILE A 8 -52.65 -2.50 27.16
N GLN A 9 -51.96 -1.39 26.89
CA GLN A 9 -50.52 -1.15 26.75
C GLN A 9 -49.68 -1.72 27.90
N TYR A 10 -48.48 -2.20 27.57
CA TYR A 10 -47.30 -1.95 28.40
C TYR A 10 -46.08 -1.65 27.51
N LEU A 11 -45.46 -0.51 27.79
CA LEU A 11 -44.08 -0.19 27.45
C LEU A 11 -43.13 -1.16 28.17
N ASN A 12 -41.98 -1.42 27.54
CA ASN A 12 -40.63 -1.18 28.07
C ASN A 12 -39.63 -2.34 27.95
N VAL A 13 -38.38 -1.95 27.65
CA VAL A 13 -37.10 -2.65 27.86
C VAL A 13 -36.75 -3.84 26.97
N ASN A 14 -36.01 -3.58 25.88
CA ASN A 14 -34.79 -4.36 25.55
C ASN A 14 -33.86 -3.60 24.58
N ALA A 15 -33.67 -2.31 24.84
CA ALA A 15 -32.51 -1.55 24.38
C ALA A 15 -31.40 -1.64 25.44
N SER A 16 -30.74 -2.80 25.53
CA SER A 16 -29.37 -2.96 26.09
C SER A 16 -29.04 -4.45 26.19
N ARG A 17 -28.66 -5.07 25.07
CA ARG A 17 -27.90 -6.35 25.08
C ARG A 17 -27.25 -6.72 23.75
N SER A 18 -27.50 -6.00 22.65
CA SER A 18 -26.78 -6.18 21.39
C SER A 18 -25.53 -5.28 21.23
N PHE A 19 -25.32 -4.31 22.14
CA PHE A 19 -24.21 -3.34 22.05
C PHE A 19 -22.90 -3.78 22.74
N GLN A 20 -22.84 -4.98 23.35
CA GLN A 20 -21.63 -5.51 23.99
C GLN A 20 -21.03 -6.76 23.31
N ARG A 21 -21.57 -7.21 22.17
CA ARG A 21 -20.99 -8.32 21.38
C ARG A 21 -20.30 -7.91 20.07
N GLN A 22 -20.28 -6.62 19.73
CA GLN A 22 -19.59 -6.10 18.54
C GLN A 22 -18.23 -5.43 18.80
N GLN A 23 -17.76 -5.36 20.06
CA GLN A 23 -16.45 -4.79 20.41
C GLN A 23 -15.33 -5.84 20.63
N ARG A 24 -15.53 -7.12 20.28
CA ARG A 24 -14.51 -8.17 20.48
C ARG A 24 -13.75 -8.62 19.22
N PHE A 25 -13.91 -7.92 18.09
CA PHE A 25 -13.15 -8.23 16.87
C PHE A 25 -12.16 -7.13 16.43
N PHE A 26 -12.03 -6.03 17.18
CA PHE A 26 -11.07 -4.98 16.90
C PHE A 26 -10.35 -4.54 18.18
N LEU A 27 -9.37 -5.34 18.56
CA LEU A 27 -8.29 -5.00 19.50
C LEU A 27 -7.10 -5.92 19.19
N PHE A 28 -6.54 -5.79 17.99
CA PHE A 28 -5.20 -6.29 17.65
C PHE A 28 -4.42 -5.17 16.93
N SER A 29 -4.23 -4.07 17.65
CA SER A 29 -3.20 -3.07 17.35
C SER A 29 -2.85 -2.31 18.63
N ARG A 30 -2.37 -3.05 19.64
CA ARG A 30 -1.55 -2.60 20.77
C ARG A 30 -1.46 -3.74 21.79
N ALA A 31 -0.48 -4.63 21.61
CA ALA A 31 0.17 -5.43 22.66
C ALA A 31 1.00 -6.55 22.01
N PHE A 32 2.25 -6.25 21.68
CA PHE A 32 3.32 -7.26 21.66
C PHE A 32 4.63 -6.52 21.97
N LYS A 33 4.84 -6.26 23.26
CA LYS A 33 6.17 -6.16 23.84
C LYS A 33 6.21 -7.15 25.00
N GLN A 34 7.18 -8.04 24.92
CA GLN A 34 7.67 -8.95 25.96
C GLN A 34 6.74 -10.10 26.38
N THR A 35 7.06 -11.28 25.86
CA THR A 35 6.95 -12.54 26.60
C THR A 35 8.34 -13.18 26.63
N PRO A 36 8.91 -13.47 27.81
CA PRO A 36 10.17 -14.16 27.92
C PRO A 36 10.00 -15.65 27.59
N THR A 37 10.99 -16.20 26.90
CA THR A 37 11.16 -17.63 26.65
C THR A 37 11.43 -18.35 27.98
N HIS A 38 10.61 -19.35 28.30
CA HIS A 38 10.89 -20.31 29.35
C HIS A 38 11.86 -21.37 28.81
N ASP A 39 13.12 -21.31 29.26
CA ASP A 39 14.01 -22.45 29.22
C ASP A 39 13.67 -23.38 30.40
N PHE A 40 13.34 -24.63 30.06
CA PHE A 40 13.29 -25.73 31.01
C PHE A 40 14.71 -26.10 31.42
N ASN A 41 15.08 -25.79 32.65
CA ASN A 41 16.18 -26.46 33.32
C ASN A 41 15.63 -27.26 34.50
N VAL A 42 15.75 -28.58 34.36
CA VAL A 42 15.53 -29.58 35.41
C VAL A 42 16.60 -29.37 36.48
N ILE A 43 16.19 -29.00 37.69
CA ILE A 43 17.06 -29.02 38.86
C ILE A 43 16.38 -29.86 39.94
N HIS A 44 17.12 -30.87 40.40
CA HIS A 44 16.74 -31.84 41.42
C HIS A 44 16.27 -31.19 42.73
N LEU A 45 15.14 -31.68 43.24
CA LEU A 45 14.67 -31.45 44.60
C LEU A 45 15.41 -32.39 45.56
N GLU A 46 16.14 -31.84 46.51
CA GLU A 46 16.43 -32.52 47.78
C GLU A 46 15.59 -31.90 48.92
N PRO A 47 14.99 -32.71 49.80
CA PRO A 47 14.16 -32.21 50.89
C PRO A 47 15.03 -31.90 52.11
N ARG A 48 14.91 -30.69 52.67
CA ARG A 48 15.27 -30.45 54.08
C ARG A 48 14.14 -29.80 54.84
N ILE A 49 13.81 -30.50 55.92
CA ILE A 49 12.79 -30.25 56.92
C ILE A 49 13.15 -28.95 57.68
N ALA A 50 12.19 -28.03 57.75
CA ALA A 50 12.25 -26.85 58.63
C ALA A 50 11.43 -27.11 59.89
N THR A 51 12.05 -26.95 61.05
CA THR A 51 11.37 -26.86 62.35
C THR A 51 11.44 -25.44 62.90
N SER A 52 10.25 -24.89 63.20
CA SER A 52 9.94 -24.09 64.39
C SER A 52 10.68 -22.76 64.65
N SER A 53 9.91 -21.65 64.56
CA SER A 53 9.54 -20.74 65.66
C SER A 53 9.64 -19.24 65.34
N ASN A 54 8.59 -18.55 65.78
CA ASN A 54 8.37 -17.11 65.76
C ASN A 54 9.53 -16.29 66.37
N LYS A 55 9.86 -15.16 65.73
CA LYS A 55 9.91 -13.83 66.37
C LYS A 55 10.15 -12.73 65.34
N ARG A 56 9.29 -11.71 65.34
CA ARG A 56 9.50 -10.44 64.64
C ARG A 56 10.64 -9.69 65.32
N PHE A 57 11.63 -9.27 64.55
CA PHE A 57 12.53 -8.17 64.89
C PHE A 57 12.53 -7.15 63.74
N LYS A 58 12.21 -5.91 64.07
CA LYS A 58 12.54 -4.74 63.24
C LYS A 58 14.05 -4.53 63.38
N LEU A 59 14.77 -4.50 62.26
CA LEU A 59 16.12 -3.95 62.21
C LEU A 59 16.19 -2.97 61.04
N VAL A 60 16.48 -1.72 61.39
CA VAL A 60 16.92 -0.67 60.48
C VAL A 60 18.37 -0.97 60.16
N THR A 61 18.74 -1.05 58.88
CA THR A 61 20.13 -1.05 58.47
C THR A 61 20.26 -0.30 57.16
N SER A 62 21.04 0.78 57.20
CA SER A 62 21.53 1.51 56.03
C SER A 62 22.41 0.58 55.19
N LEU A 63 22.19 0.55 53.89
CA LEU A 63 23.22 0.14 52.94
C LEU A 63 23.46 1.26 51.93
N THR A 64 24.70 1.73 51.97
CA THR A 64 25.43 2.47 50.94
C THR A 64 25.26 1.78 49.58
N LEU A 65 24.65 2.48 48.62
CA LEU A 65 24.74 2.11 47.21
C LEU A 65 26.10 2.57 46.67
N SER A 66 26.97 1.62 46.34
CA SER A 66 28.09 1.88 45.45
C SER A 66 27.53 2.20 44.06
N SER A 67 27.85 3.39 43.56
CA SER A 67 27.57 3.79 42.19
C SER A 67 28.50 3.03 41.25
N GLN A 68 28.03 1.94 40.65
CA GLN A 68 28.60 1.46 39.39
C GLN A 68 27.83 2.14 38.26
N SER A 69 28.49 3.13 37.66
CA SER A 69 28.10 3.71 36.38
C SER A 69 28.24 2.63 35.30
N HIS A 70 27.14 1.95 34.97
CA HIS A 70 27.08 1.20 33.73
C HIS A 70 26.85 2.18 32.59
N ASN A 71 27.90 2.39 31.80
CA ASN A 71 27.80 2.95 30.45
C ASN A 71 26.79 2.10 29.67
N PHE A 72 25.57 2.61 29.51
CA PHE A 72 24.73 2.19 28.40
C PHE A 72 25.37 2.76 27.13
N GLY A 73 26.22 1.97 26.51
CA GLY A 73 26.58 2.18 25.13
C GLY A 73 25.30 2.17 24.31
N THR A 74 24.98 3.32 23.74
CA THR A 74 24.01 3.48 22.66
C THR A 74 24.40 2.54 21.53
N GLN A 75 23.79 1.36 21.49
CA GLN A 75 23.78 0.58 20.25
C GLN A 75 22.96 1.38 19.25
N SER A 76 23.65 1.74 18.17
CA SER A 76 23.20 2.58 17.09
C SER A 76 21.92 2.03 16.44
N GLU A 77 20.88 2.84 16.38
CA GLU A 77 19.70 2.62 15.53
C GLU A 77 20.00 2.81 14.02
N THR A 78 21.27 2.83 13.62
CA THR A 78 21.72 3.18 12.26
C THR A 78 21.80 1.99 11.29
N SER A 79 21.34 0.79 11.67
CA SER A 79 21.43 -0.41 10.81
C SER A 79 20.09 -0.87 10.20
N ASN A 80 18.97 -0.21 10.50
CA ASN A 80 17.64 -0.72 10.14
C ASN A 80 17.07 -0.19 8.83
N SER A 81 17.62 0.87 8.24
CA SER A 81 17.01 1.59 7.10
C SER A 81 17.58 1.17 5.75
N ALA A 82 18.90 0.93 5.65
CA ALA A 82 19.55 0.42 4.42
C ALA A 82 19.07 -0.99 4.01
N GLU A 83 18.49 -1.75 4.95
CA GLU A 83 17.96 -3.10 4.72
C GLU A 83 16.51 -3.15 4.23
N MET A 84 15.76 -2.04 4.22
CA MET A 84 14.29 -2.12 4.05
C MET A 84 13.85 -2.22 2.58
N SER A 85 14.38 -1.39 1.68
CA SER A 85 13.99 -1.44 0.25
C SER A 85 14.62 -2.62 -0.49
N SER A 86 15.85 -3.01 -0.14
CA SER A 86 16.53 -4.17 -0.74
C SER A 86 15.78 -5.48 -0.52
N LYS A 87 15.08 -5.64 0.62
CA LYS A 87 14.19 -6.79 0.89
C LYS A 87 12.93 -6.84 0.03
N LEU A 88 12.56 -5.73 -0.61
CA LEU A 88 11.38 -5.63 -1.47
C LEU A 88 11.69 -6.00 -2.93
N ILE A 89 12.97 -6.12 -3.26
CA ILE A 89 13.45 -6.24 -4.63
C ILE A 89 13.99 -7.66 -4.82
N PRO A 90 13.56 -8.39 -5.86
CA PRO A 90 14.14 -9.69 -6.17
C PRO A 90 15.66 -9.61 -6.36
N SER A 91 16.38 -10.68 -6.03
CA SER A 91 17.83 -10.76 -6.23
C SER A 91 18.22 -10.62 -7.70
N ASP A 92 17.41 -11.16 -8.61
CA ASP A 92 17.51 -10.96 -10.05
C ASP A 92 16.17 -10.45 -10.60
N PRO A 93 15.96 -9.11 -10.61
CA PRO A 93 14.72 -8.52 -11.11
C PRO A 93 14.48 -8.79 -12.59
N ASP A 94 15.53 -8.96 -13.40
CA ASP A 94 15.41 -9.15 -14.85
C ASP A 94 14.81 -10.52 -15.18
N HIS A 95 15.24 -11.55 -14.43
CA HIS A 95 14.76 -12.93 -14.61
C HIS A 95 13.26 -13.09 -14.32
N VAL A 96 12.76 -12.44 -13.26
CA VAL A 96 11.36 -12.59 -12.81
C VAL A 96 10.41 -11.54 -13.39
N MET A 97 10.92 -10.53 -14.09
CA MET A 97 10.09 -9.47 -14.66
C MET A 97 9.36 -9.91 -15.93
N VAL A 98 8.08 -9.59 -16.00
CA VAL A 98 7.27 -9.73 -17.22
C VAL A 98 7.15 -8.37 -17.88
N ILE A 99 7.66 -8.27 -19.09
CA ILE A 99 7.53 -7.08 -19.94
C ILE A 99 6.55 -7.41 -21.06
N ARG A 100 5.50 -6.61 -21.21
CA ARG A 100 4.59 -6.71 -22.35
C ARG A 100 4.04 -5.36 -22.75
N ASN A 101 3.60 -5.27 -24.00
CA ASN A 101 2.80 -4.15 -24.47
C ASN A 101 1.33 -4.45 -24.12
N VAL A 102 0.66 -3.53 -23.43
CA VAL A 102 -0.80 -3.56 -23.20
C VAL A 102 -1.51 -3.00 -24.44
N THR A 103 -0.90 -1.98 -25.03
CA THR A 103 -1.30 -1.32 -26.26
C THR A 103 -0.04 -1.00 -27.08
N PRO A 104 -0.14 -0.50 -28.32
CA PRO A 104 1.05 -0.07 -29.08
C PRO A 104 1.90 0.99 -28.38
N ASN A 105 1.30 1.88 -27.57
CA ASN A 105 2.01 2.95 -26.89
C ASN A 105 2.21 2.75 -25.39
N ILE A 106 1.74 1.63 -24.81
CA ILE A 106 1.87 1.35 -23.38
C ILE A 106 2.50 -0.01 -23.16
N ALA A 107 3.63 -0.03 -22.45
CA ALA A 107 4.26 -1.23 -21.94
C ALA A 107 4.19 -1.29 -20.41
N THR A 108 4.08 -2.49 -19.85
CA THR A 108 4.14 -2.71 -18.40
C THR A 108 5.33 -3.56 -18.01
N PHE A 109 5.91 -3.25 -16.85
CA PHE A 109 6.99 -3.98 -16.20
C PHE A 109 6.46 -4.60 -14.92
N SER A 110 5.99 -5.84 -15.00
CA SER A 110 5.39 -6.58 -13.89
C SER A 110 6.45 -7.35 -13.11
N VAL A 111 6.46 -7.18 -11.80
CA VAL A 111 7.43 -7.78 -10.89
C VAL A 111 6.76 -8.43 -9.69
N PRO A 112 7.34 -9.50 -9.12
CA PRO A 112 6.83 -10.07 -7.88
C PRO A 112 7.10 -9.12 -6.73
N PHE A 113 6.09 -8.90 -5.87
CA PHE A 113 6.22 -8.09 -4.67
C PHE A 113 5.27 -8.56 -3.58
N SER A 114 5.85 -8.83 -2.40
CA SER A 114 5.14 -9.33 -1.24
C SER A 114 5.10 -8.27 -0.15
N ARG A 115 3.90 -7.78 0.20
CA ARG A 115 3.74 -6.87 1.32
C ARG A 115 4.05 -7.59 2.63
N PHE A 116 4.92 -6.98 3.44
CA PHE A 116 5.49 -7.56 4.66
C PHE A 116 6.16 -8.94 4.44
N GLY A 117 6.63 -9.22 3.22
CA GLY A 117 7.24 -10.49 2.85
C GLY A 117 6.29 -11.69 2.80
N LYS A 118 4.97 -11.49 2.93
CA LYS A 118 3.99 -12.59 3.08
C LYS A 118 2.77 -12.49 2.18
N VAL A 119 2.29 -11.28 1.91
CA VAL A 119 1.06 -11.07 1.13
C VAL A 119 1.46 -10.72 -0.30
N LYS A 120 1.30 -11.67 -1.23
CA LYS A 120 1.59 -11.46 -2.65
C LYS A 120 0.59 -10.48 -3.25
N ILE A 121 1.08 -9.29 -3.61
CA ILE A 121 0.26 -8.28 -4.28
C ILE A 121 0.84 -7.88 -5.64
N GLY A 122 2.09 -8.26 -5.90
CA GLY A 122 2.83 -7.93 -7.13
C GLY A 122 3.19 -6.45 -7.19
N GLY A 123 3.96 -6.04 -8.19
CA GLY A 123 4.30 -4.65 -8.45
C GLY A 123 4.36 -4.39 -9.94
N ARG A 124 4.12 -3.15 -10.37
CA ARG A 124 4.10 -2.79 -11.78
C ARG A 124 4.54 -1.36 -12.01
N GLY A 125 5.48 -1.20 -12.94
CA GLY A 125 5.75 0.08 -13.58
C GLY A 125 5.08 0.12 -14.96
N THR A 126 4.65 1.30 -15.39
CA THR A 126 3.96 1.49 -16.68
C THR A 126 4.69 2.53 -17.51
N LEU A 127 5.20 2.15 -18.67
CA LEU A 127 5.85 3.04 -19.62
C LEU A 127 4.85 3.42 -20.71
N VAL A 128 4.62 4.72 -20.88
CA VAL A 128 3.71 5.27 -21.89
C VAL A 128 4.48 6.13 -22.86
N LYS A 129 4.22 5.95 -24.15
CA LYS A 129 4.67 6.84 -25.21
C LYS A 129 3.63 7.89 -25.50
N LEU A 130 4.01 9.15 -25.33
CA LEU A 130 3.17 10.29 -25.66
C LEU A 130 3.09 10.46 -27.19
N THR A 131 2.05 11.13 -27.67
CA THR A 131 1.85 11.51 -29.08
C THR A 131 2.96 12.40 -29.60
N SER A 132 3.63 13.16 -28.72
CA SER A 132 4.85 13.93 -29.02
C SER A 132 6.10 13.06 -29.23
N GLY A 133 6.03 11.77 -28.90
CA GLY A 133 7.12 10.80 -28.99
C GLY A 133 7.95 10.63 -27.71
N GLY A 134 7.80 11.53 -26.74
CA GLY A 134 8.42 11.40 -25.42
C GLY A 134 7.81 10.26 -24.59
N LEU A 135 8.52 9.78 -23.58
CA LEU A 135 8.09 8.69 -22.71
C LEU A 135 7.83 9.17 -21.27
N ALA A 136 6.80 8.60 -20.65
CA ALA A 136 6.49 8.75 -19.23
C ALA A 136 6.51 7.39 -18.55
N ILE A 137 7.25 7.27 -17.43
CA ILE A 137 7.27 6.07 -16.58
C ILE A 137 6.49 6.33 -15.30
N PHE A 138 5.44 5.55 -15.06
CA PHE A 138 4.58 5.61 -13.88
C PHE A 138 4.96 4.49 -12.91
N SER A 139 5.17 4.85 -11.64
CA SER A 139 5.60 3.94 -10.56
C SER A 139 6.75 3.04 -11.00
N PRO A 140 7.92 3.61 -11.37
CA PRO A 140 9.03 2.85 -11.94
C PRO A 140 9.41 1.64 -11.09
N VAL A 141 9.83 0.56 -11.75
CA VAL A 141 10.45 -0.63 -11.13
C VAL A 141 11.96 -0.61 -11.37
N ALA A 142 12.69 -1.65 -10.98
CA ALA A 142 14.13 -1.75 -11.21
C ALA A 142 14.51 -1.47 -12.68
N LEU A 143 15.55 -0.67 -12.89
CA LEU A 143 16.05 -0.32 -14.22
C LEU A 143 17.06 -1.40 -14.65
N THR A 144 16.54 -2.51 -15.18
CA THR A 144 17.32 -3.62 -15.69
C THR A 144 17.69 -3.43 -17.17
N LYS A 145 18.52 -4.31 -17.71
CA LYS A 145 18.83 -4.32 -19.15
C LYS A 145 17.57 -4.53 -20.00
N ALA A 146 16.63 -5.38 -19.56
CA ALA A 146 15.40 -5.59 -20.30
C ALA A 146 14.48 -4.36 -20.27
N THR A 147 14.39 -3.63 -19.14
CA THR A 147 13.59 -2.39 -19.10
C THR A 147 14.22 -1.29 -19.93
N GLN A 148 15.56 -1.12 -19.88
CA GLN A 148 16.29 -0.20 -20.78
C GLN A 148 16.07 -0.54 -22.25
N ALA A 149 16.14 -1.83 -22.63
CA ALA A 149 15.89 -2.26 -24.00
C ALA A 149 14.46 -1.92 -24.47
N LYS A 150 13.45 -2.12 -23.62
CA LYS A 150 12.07 -1.74 -23.93
C LYS A 150 11.90 -0.22 -24.04
N VAL A 151 12.56 0.56 -23.18
CA VAL A 151 12.58 2.03 -23.29
C VAL A 151 13.16 2.47 -24.64
N MET A 152 14.28 1.87 -25.06
CA MET A 152 14.89 2.15 -26.36
C MET A 152 13.98 1.76 -27.53
N GLU A 153 13.33 0.59 -27.45
CA GLU A 153 12.33 0.14 -28.44
C GLU A 153 11.18 1.16 -28.60
N MET A 154 10.74 1.77 -27.50
CA MET A 154 9.65 2.75 -27.52
C MET A 154 10.09 4.17 -27.91
N GLY A 155 11.39 4.46 -27.96
CA GLY A 155 11.94 5.73 -28.46
C GLY A 155 13.07 6.32 -27.61
N GLY A 156 13.35 5.79 -26.42
CA GLY A 156 14.49 6.16 -25.58
C GLY A 156 14.38 7.47 -24.80
N ASP A 157 13.50 8.39 -25.21
CA ASP A 157 13.39 9.74 -24.63
C ASP A 157 12.43 9.79 -23.43
N VAL A 158 12.88 9.33 -22.25
CA VAL A 158 12.10 9.45 -21.00
C VAL A 158 12.13 10.89 -20.50
N ARG A 159 10.95 11.53 -20.53
CA ARG A 159 10.75 12.94 -20.13
C ARG A 159 10.05 13.09 -18.78
N TYR A 160 9.34 12.07 -18.32
CA TYR A 160 8.54 12.14 -17.10
C TYR A 160 8.69 10.88 -16.26
N ILE A 161 8.95 11.05 -14.95
CA ILE A 161 9.01 9.98 -13.95
C ILE A 161 7.94 10.30 -12.91
N VAL A 162 6.93 9.45 -12.79
CA VAL A 162 5.73 9.73 -12.00
C VAL A 162 5.64 8.76 -10.83
N ALA A 163 5.62 9.29 -9.60
CA ALA A 163 5.14 8.57 -8.43
C ALA A 163 3.61 8.65 -8.42
N LEU A 164 2.92 7.53 -8.60
CA LEU A 164 1.45 7.53 -8.60
C LEU A 164 0.87 7.75 -7.19
N ASP A 165 1.64 7.53 -6.13
CA ASP A 165 1.21 7.77 -4.76
C ASP A 165 2.43 7.94 -3.82
N TYR A 166 2.17 7.96 -2.51
CA TYR A 166 3.18 8.10 -1.46
C TYR A 166 4.08 6.88 -1.22
N GLU A 167 3.76 5.73 -1.81
CA GLU A 167 4.41 4.43 -1.58
C GLU A 167 5.22 3.96 -2.81
N HIS A 168 4.84 4.36 -4.01
CA HIS A 168 5.43 3.89 -5.27
C HIS A 168 6.59 4.77 -5.79
N HIS A 169 7.64 4.93 -4.98
CA HIS A 169 8.73 5.88 -5.26
C HIS A 169 10.16 5.33 -5.19
N ILE A 170 10.35 4.08 -4.77
CA ILE A 170 11.69 3.55 -4.40
C ILE A 170 12.69 3.51 -5.57
N PHE A 171 12.23 3.51 -6.82
CA PHE A 171 13.08 3.46 -8.01
C PHE A 171 13.26 4.81 -8.73
N ILE A 172 12.67 5.90 -8.21
CA ILE A 172 12.73 7.22 -8.88
C ILE A 172 14.17 7.69 -9.08
N SER A 173 15.03 7.56 -8.06
CA SER A 173 16.43 8.02 -8.16
C SER A 173 17.23 7.26 -9.20
N GLU A 174 16.97 5.96 -9.33
CA GLU A 174 17.62 5.10 -10.32
C GLU A 174 17.26 5.54 -11.75
N TRP A 175 15.98 5.80 -12.00
CA TRP A 175 15.51 6.30 -13.30
C TRP A 175 15.95 7.75 -13.55
N LYS A 176 15.93 8.62 -12.54
CA LYS A 176 16.37 10.02 -12.66
C LYS A 176 17.86 10.12 -12.98
N LYS A 177 18.67 9.22 -12.43
CA LYS A 177 20.10 9.13 -12.74
C LYS A 177 20.35 8.78 -14.21
N GLU A 178 19.58 7.86 -14.76
CA GLU A 178 19.69 7.47 -16.18
C GLU A 178 19.13 8.55 -17.12
N TYR A 179 18.02 9.18 -16.73
CA TYR A 179 17.32 10.20 -17.52
C TYR A 179 17.33 11.54 -16.76
N PRO A 180 18.48 12.24 -16.71
CA PRO A 180 18.65 13.43 -15.86
C PRO A 180 17.75 14.61 -16.27
N SER A 181 17.32 14.69 -17.52
CA SER A 181 16.37 15.70 -17.99
C SER A 181 14.91 15.40 -17.61
N ALA A 182 14.58 14.18 -17.19
CA ALA A 182 13.20 13.80 -16.90
C ALA A 182 12.63 14.57 -15.71
N LYS A 183 11.42 15.09 -15.84
CA LYS A 183 10.68 15.75 -14.76
C LYS A 183 10.15 14.70 -13.79
N ILE A 184 10.40 14.87 -12.50
CA ILE A 184 9.78 14.03 -11.46
C ILE A 184 8.45 14.65 -11.05
N ILE A 185 7.40 13.83 -10.99
CA ILE A 185 6.04 14.21 -10.58
C ILE A 185 5.61 13.32 -9.43
N GLY A 186 4.92 13.87 -8.44
CA GLY A 186 4.33 13.08 -7.35
C GLY A 186 3.43 13.88 -6.43
N PRO A 187 2.87 13.25 -5.39
CA PRO A 187 1.97 13.91 -4.45
C PRO A 187 2.75 14.73 -3.41
N GLU A 188 2.04 15.65 -2.76
CA GLU A 188 2.55 16.40 -1.62
C GLU A 188 3.05 15.50 -0.48
N GLY A 189 4.04 15.98 0.26
CA GLY A 189 4.67 15.24 1.35
C GLY A 189 5.71 14.21 0.89
N LEU A 190 5.65 13.72 -0.37
CA LEU A 190 6.59 12.72 -0.86
C LEU A 190 8.02 13.28 -1.01
N PRO A 191 8.24 14.50 -1.54
CA PRO A 191 9.57 15.11 -1.54
C PRO A 191 10.17 15.18 -0.13
N GLU A 192 9.38 15.61 0.86
CA GLU A 192 9.82 15.73 2.25
C GLU A 192 10.10 14.36 2.90
N LYS A 193 9.37 13.31 2.52
CA LYS A 193 9.65 11.93 2.94
C LYS A 193 11.00 11.48 2.39
N ARG A 194 11.24 11.67 1.09
CA ARG A 194 12.48 11.26 0.42
C ARG A 194 13.70 11.99 0.97
N ALA A 195 13.61 13.30 1.19
CA ALA A 195 14.67 14.11 1.80
C ALA A 195 15.08 13.60 3.20
N LYS A 196 14.18 12.97 3.94
CA LYS A 196 14.44 12.39 5.27
C LYS A 196 14.97 10.96 5.24
N GLN A 197 14.92 10.27 4.09
CA GLN A 197 15.36 8.88 3.96
C GLN A 197 16.84 8.79 3.57
N THR A 198 17.73 9.31 4.42
CA THR A 198 19.17 9.42 4.12
C THR A 198 19.92 8.09 4.14
N ASP A 199 19.33 7.04 4.69
CA ASP A 199 20.01 5.75 4.92
C ASP A 199 19.65 4.68 3.89
N ASP A 200 18.73 4.96 2.96
CA ASP A 200 18.35 4.02 1.90
C ASP A 200 19.14 4.36 0.62
N PRO A 201 20.05 3.48 0.15
CA PRO A 201 20.88 3.77 -1.01
C PRO A 201 20.09 3.91 -2.34
N LYS A 202 18.80 3.55 -2.36
CA LYS A 202 17.92 3.72 -3.53
C LYS A 202 17.18 5.05 -3.54
N ILE A 203 17.21 5.80 -2.45
CA ILE A 203 16.42 7.03 -2.30
C ILE A 203 17.36 8.21 -2.11
N ASN A 204 17.35 9.11 -3.09
CA ASN A 204 18.01 10.41 -3.02
C ASN A 204 16.97 11.53 -2.84
N ASP A 205 17.46 12.70 -2.44
CA ASP A 205 16.73 13.96 -2.42
C ASP A 205 16.65 14.57 -3.83
N ASP A 206 15.99 13.86 -4.75
CA ASP A 206 15.79 14.31 -6.13
C ASP A 206 14.71 15.40 -6.21
N GLU A 207 14.95 16.43 -7.02
CA GLU A 207 14.00 17.54 -7.20
C GLU A 207 12.73 17.09 -7.95
N PHE A 208 11.56 17.41 -7.35
CA PHE A 208 10.26 17.22 -7.99
C PHE A 208 9.89 18.46 -8.78
N ALA A 209 9.72 18.30 -10.09
CA ALA A 209 9.30 19.37 -10.98
C ALA A 209 7.84 19.77 -10.74
N VAL A 210 6.98 18.80 -10.38
CA VAL A 210 5.56 19.00 -10.11
C VAL A 210 5.15 18.22 -8.88
N VAL A 211 4.50 18.91 -7.94
CA VAL A 211 3.96 18.31 -6.72
C VAL A 211 2.46 18.55 -6.69
N PHE A 212 1.68 17.48 -6.70
CA PHE A 212 0.22 17.55 -6.58
C PHE A 212 -0.17 17.89 -5.14
N LYS A 213 -0.86 19.01 -4.98
CA LYS A 213 -1.36 19.50 -3.70
C LYS A 213 -2.86 19.51 -3.70
N LYS A 214 -3.45 19.37 -2.52
CA LYS A 214 -4.90 19.36 -2.36
C LYS A 214 -5.51 20.69 -2.80
N GLU A 215 -4.86 21.80 -2.46
CA GLU A 215 -5.29 23.14 -2.87
C GLU A 215 -5.22 23.25 -4.39
N ASN A 216 -6.35 23.60 -5.01
CA ASN A 216 -6.48 23.78 -6.44
C ASN A 216 -6.01 22.55 -7.26
N LYS A 217 -6.22 21.34 -6.73
CA LYS A 217 -5.72 20.07 -7.31
C LYS A 217 -6.06 19.84 -8.80
N ARG A 218 -7.11 20.49 -9.33
CA ARG A 218 -7.55 20.42 -10.74
C ARG A 218 -6.98 21.52 -11.64
N GLU A 219 -6.30 22.50 -11.06
CA GLU A 219 -5.62 23.58 -11.80
C GLU A 219 -4.15 23.24 -12.06
N ILE A 220 -3.61 22.21 -11.40
CA ILE A 220 -2.22 21.77 -11.55
C ILE A 220 -1.97 21.30 -12.99
N LYS A 221 -0.85 21.76 -13.56
CA LYS A 221 -0.39 21.43 -14.91
C LYS A 221 1.02 20.86 -14.85
N ILE A 222 1.28 19.77 -15.59
CA ILE A 222 2.59 19.12 -15.57
C ILE A 222 3.49 19.75 -16.62
N ASP A 223 3.03 19.72 -17.86
CA ASP A 223 3.76 20.17 -19.04
C ASP A 223 2.81 20.14 -20.24
N PRO A 224 2.85 21.10 -21.18
CA PRO A 224 1.93 21.11 -22.32
C PRO A 224 1.93 19.82 -23.14
N ASP A 225 3.08 19.19 -23.35
CA ASP A 225 3.16 17.93 -24.10
C ASP A 225 2.50 16.78 -23.33
N PHE A 226 2.65 16.76 -22.00
CA PHE A 226 2.03 15.75 -21.15
C PHE A 226 0.52 15.94 -21.04
N ASP A 227 0.08 17.18 -20.81
CA ASP A 227 -1.32 17.54 -20.61
C ASP A 227 -2.16 17.37 -21.90
N ALA A 228 -1.52 17.37 -23.07
CA ALA A 228 -2.16 17.06 -24.34
C ALA A 228 -2.72 15.62 -24.36
N ASP A 229 -2.01 14.67 -23.77
CA ASP A 229 -2.35 13.25 -23.80
C ASP A 229 -3.06 12.76 -22.54
N PHE A 230 -2.87 13.44 -21.41
CA PHE A 230 -3.40 13.01 -20.13
C PHE A 230 -4.44 13.96 -19.55
N ASP A 231 -5.50 13.36 -19.00
CA ASP A 231 -6.24 13.97 -17.89
C ASP A 231 -5.81 13.26 -16.60
N TYR A 232 -5.90 13.93 -15.46
CA TYR A 232 -5.47 13.34 -14.18
C TYR A 232 -6.27 13.91 -13.01
N GLU A 233 -6.38 13.12 -11.94
CA GLU A 233 -7.09 13.48 -10.72
C GLU A 233 -6.23 13.10 -9.52
N TYR A 234 -5.93 14.08 -8.69
CA TYR A 234 -5.31 13.87 -7.40
C TYR A 234 -6.37 13.50 -6.37
N VAL A 235 -6.31 12.27 -5.88
CA VAL A 235 -7.24 11.72 -4.88
C VAL A 235 -6.65 11.97 -3.49
N ASP A 236 -6.61 13.24 -3.07
CA ASP A 236 -6.10 13.66 -1.74
C ASP A 236 -6.85 13.01 -0.57
N GLY A 237 -8.05 12.47 -0.82
CA GLY A 237 -8.80 11.69 0.16
C GLY A 237 -8.34 10.23 0.32
N HIS A 238 -7.49 9.71 -0.56
CA HIS A 238 -6.95 8.34 -0.50
C HIS A 238 -5.83 8.23 0.55
N ALA A 239 -5.69 7.06 1.17
CA ALA A 239 -4.75 6.81 2.26
C ALA A 239 -3.28 7.03 1.88
N ASN A 240 -2.95 6.85 0.60
CA ASN A 240 -1.60 7.06 0.06
C ASN A 240 -1.48 8.31 -0.80
N LEU A 241 -2.47 9.21 -0.83
CA LEU A 241 -2.42 10.42 -1.68
C LEU A 241 -2.21 10.06 -3.17
N GLU A 242 -3.17 9.30 -3.72
CA GLU A 242 -3.11 8.75 -5.08
C GLU A 242 -3.23 9.84 -6.16
N ILE A 243 -2.52 9.70 -7.27
CA ILE A 243 -2.72 10.45 -8.52
C ILE A 243 -3.08 9.46 -9.61
N VAL A 244 -4.27 9.61 -10.19
CA VAL A 244 -4.78 8.75 -11.25
C VAL A 244 -4.62 9.46 -12.58
N PHE A 245 -4.14 8.75 -13.60
CA PHE A 245 -3.93 9.29 -14.94
C PHE A 245 -4.82 8.58 -15.95
N PHE A 246 -5.46 9.35 -16.83
CA PHE A 246 -6.21 8.87 -17.97
C PHE A 246 -5.46 9.23 -19.25
N TYR A 247 -4.86 8.23 -19.88
CA TYR A 247 -4.23 8.38 -21.18
C TYR A 247 -5.32 8.37 -22.26
N LYS A 248 -5.62 9.57 -22.78
CA LYS A 248 -6.70 9.82 -23.74
C LYS A 248 -6.53 9.06 -25.07
N PRO A 249 -5.33 8.99 -25.69
CA PRO A 249 -5.18 8.41 -27.03
C PRO A 249 -5.63 6.95 -27.17
N GLU A 250 -5.50 6.17 -26.10
CA GLU A 250 -5.85 4.74 -26.09
C GLU A 250 -6.82 4.38 -24.96
N GLN A 251 -7.47 5.38 -24.37
CA GLN A 251 -8.51 5.20 -23.36
C GLN A 251 -8.09 4.31 -22.18
N VAL A 252 -6.91 4.57 -21.62
CA VAL A 252 -6.32 3.75 -20.53
C VAL A 252 -6.24 4.53 -19.23
N LEU A 253 -6.78 3.96 -18.16
CA LEU A 253 -6.63 4.45 -16.79
C LEU A 253 -5.41 3.81 -16.13
N ILE A 254 -4.50 4.63 -15.59
CA ILE A 254 -3.31 4.20 -14.87
C ILE A 254 -3.44 4.66 -13.41
N GLN A 255 -3.32 3.72 -12.47
CA GLN A 255 -3.43 3.97 -11.04
C GLN A 255 -2.55 3.01 -10.24
N ALA A 256 -2.25 3.36 -8.99
CA ALA A 256 -1.44 2.56 -8.09
C ALA A 256 -2.30 1.69 -7.17
N ASP A 257 -2.70 2.27 -6.03
CA ASP A 257 -3.37 1.60 -4.92
C ASP A 257 -4.88 1.86 -4.86
N LEU A 258 -5.42 2.67 -5.78
CA LEU A 258 -6.85 2.97 -5.82
C LEU A 258 -7.70 1.70 -5.91
N LEU A 259 -7.33 0.77 -6.79
CA LEU A 259 -7.99 -0.52 -6.94
C LEU A 259 -6.96 -1.63 -7.17
N PHE A 260 -7.03 -2.69 -6.38
CA PHE A 260 -6.22 -3.87 -6.62
C PHE A 260 -7.01 -4.87 -7.47
N ASN A 261 -6.34 -5.61 -8.35
CA ASN A 261 -6.94 -6.71 -9.11
C ASN A 261 -6.26 -8.04 -8.77
N LEU A 262 -6.40 -8.48 -7.51
CA LEU A 262 -5.75 -9.71 -7.04
C LEU A 262 -6.54 -10.97 -7.45
N PRO A 263 -5.89 -12.13 -7.63
CA PRO A 263 -4.46 -12.40 -7.40
C PRO A 263 -3.52 -11.81 -8.46
N PRO A 264 -2.24 -11.57 -8.13
CA PRO A 264 -1.26 -10.97 -9.05
C PRO A 264 -0.61 -12.02 -9.97
N ALA A 265 -1.41 -12.67 -10.82
CA ALA A 265 -0.97 -13.85 -11.58
C ALA A 265 0.16 -13.52 -12.56
N GLU A 266 0.03 -12.43 -13.33
CA GLU A 266 1.05 -12.00 -14.29
C GLU A 266 2.37 -11.65 -13.58
N GLN A 267 2.26 -10.93 -12.47
CA GLN A 267 3.40 -10.40 -11.70
C GLN A 267 4.24 -11.48 -11.01
N TYR A 268 3.69 -12.69 -10.87
CA TYR A 268 4.42 -13.86 -10.35
C TYR A 268 4.64 -14.95 -11.40
N SER A 269 4.21 -14.77 -12.65
CA SER A 269 4.20 -15.84 -13.67
C SER A 269 5.58 -16.37 -14.07
N LYS A 270 6.65 -15.57 -13.86
CA LYS A 270 8.05 -15.98 -14.10
C LYS A 270 8.80 -16.40 -12.83
N VAL A 271 8.18 -16.33 -11.66
CA VAL A 271 8.81 -16.77 -10.42
C VAL A 271 8.81 -18.31 -10.40
N PRO A 272 9.97 -18.97 -10.24
CA PRO A 272 10.02 -20.42 -10.12
C PRO A 272 9.12 -20.90 -8.97
N GLU A 273 8.43 -22.03 -9.17
CA GLU A 273 7.48 -22.56 -8.18
C GLU A 273 8.15 -22.77 -6.80
N SER A 274 9.42 -23.18 -6.78
CA SER A 274 10.23 -23.35 -5.56
C SER A 274 10.52 -22.06 -4.81
N GLU A 275 10.41 -20.90 -5.46
CA GLU A 275 10.67 -19.57 -4.91
C GLU A 275 9.38 -18.81 -4.58
N LEU A 276 8.22 -19.35 -4.95
CA LEU A 276 6.95 -18.71 -4.65
C LEU A 276 6.74 -18.61 -3.13
N PRO A 277 6.45 -17.41 -2.60
CA PRO A 277 6.08 -17.27 -1.20
C PRO A 277 4.88 -18.16 -0.88
N ALA A 278 4.94 -18.87 0.24
CA ALA A 278 3.84 -19.68 0.71
C ALA A 278 2.57 -18.84 0.84
N ASP A 279 1.49 -19.26 0.17
CA ASP A 279 0.18 -18.63 0.30
C ASP A 279 -0.44 -18.94 1.67
N GLY A 280 0.00 -18.20 2.68
CA GLY A 280 -0.59 -18.24 4.01
C GLY A 280 -2.07 -17.83 3.95
N ALA A 281 -2.86 -18.31 4.91
CA ALA A 281 -4.31 -18.02 4.97
C ALA A 281 -4.63 -16.52 4.91
N VAL A 282 -3.78 -15.68 5.51
CA VAL A 282 -3.90 -14.21 5.47
C VAL A 282 -3.74 -13.68 4.05
N GLY A 283 -2.75 -14.16 3.29
CA GLY A 283 -2.52 -13.75 1.91
C GLY A 283 -3.67 -14.14 0.99
N LYS A 284 -4.17 -15.38 1.12
CA LYS A 284 -5.34 -15.85 0.37
C LYS A 284 -6.60 -15.04 0.69
N LEU A 285 -6.83 -14.74 1.96
CA LEU A 285 -7.96 -13.90 2.38
C LEU A 285 -7.83 -12.48 1.83
N PHE A 286 -6.64 -11.88 1.90
CA PHE A 286 -6.40 -10.56 1.36
C PHE A 286 -6.62 -10.52 -0.16
N ALA A 287 -6.09 -11.50 -0.89
CA ALA A 287 -6.33 -11.62 -2.33
C ALA A 287 -7.81 -11.77 -2.66
N CYS A 288 -8.57 -12.54 -1.86
CA CYS A 288 -10.03 -12.67 -2.03
C CYS A 288 -10.78 -11.36 -1.77
N VAL A 289 -10.38 -10.59 -0.75
CA VAL A 289 -11.01 -9.30 -0.44
C VAL A 289 -10.69 -8.26 -1.52
N GLN A 290 -9.48 -8.32 -2.07
CA GLN A 290 -8.98 -7.41 -3.09
C GLN A 290 -9.20 -7.92 -4.53
N ASN A 291 -10.12 -8.86 -4.72
CA ASN A 291 -10.50 -9.35 -6.03
C ASN A 291 -11.75 -8.58 -6.52
N PRO A 292 -11.68 -7.83 -7.62
CA PRO A 292 -12.81 -7.08 -8.16
C PRO A 292 -13.79 -7.95 -8.96
N ARG A 293 -13.46 -9.22 -9.18
CA ARG A 293 -14.31 -10.21 -9.87
C ARG A 293 -15.30 -10.82 -8.86
N GLY A 294 -16.56 -10.98 -9.27
CA GLY A 294 -17.61 -11.55 -8.40
C GLY A 294 -18.22 -10.54 -7.40
N ASP A 295 -18.44 -10.94 -6.14
CA ASP A 295 -19.01 -10.06 -5.11
C ASP A 295 -17.96 -9.07 -4.59
N THR A 296 -18.15 -7.78 -4.89
CA THR A 296 -17.22 -6.70 -4.54
C THR A 296 -17.49 -6.07 -3.17
N LYS A 297 -18.44 -6.57 -2.37
CA LYS A 297 -18.82 -5.94 -1.09
C LYS A 297 -17.67 -5.80 -0.09
N TRP A 298 -16.76 -6.77 -0.02
CA TRP A 298 -15.62 -6.66 0.89
C TRP A 298 -14.57 -5.66 0.38
N LEU A 299 -14.34 -5.61 -0.92
CA LEU A 299 -13.51 -4.59 -1.57
C LEU A 299 -14.09 -3.16 -1.38
N GLN A 300 -15.41 -3.02 -1.53
CA GLN A 300 -16.14 -1.77 -1.24
C GLN A 300 -15.97 -1.34 0.21
N ARG A 301 -16.11 -2.26 1.17
CA ARG A 301 -15.85 -1.98 2.60
C ARG A 301 -14.40 -1.59 2.85
N PHE A 302 -13.45 -2.29 2.23
CA PHE A 302 -12.03 -1.99 2.35
C PHE A 302 -11.75 -0.56 1.88
N ASN A 303 -12.24 -0.18 0.70
CA ASN A 303 -12.15 1.19 0.18
C ASN A 303 -12.80 2.20 1.14
N TRP A 304 -14.06 1.98 1.50
CA TRP A 304 -14.87 2.92 2.29
C TRP A 304 -14.33 3.20 3.70
N TYR A 305 -13.78 2.18 4.36
CA TYR A 305 -13.35 2.25 5.75
C TYR A 305 -11.84 2.41 5.93
N LEU A 306 -11.02 1.94 4.99
CA LEU A 306 -9.56 1.93 5.14
C LEU A 306 -8.85 2.88 4.18
N LEU A 307 -9.23 2.93 2.90
CA LEU A 307 -8.55 3.75 1.90
C LEU A 307 -9.08 5.19 1.83
N ALA A 308 -10.38 5.41 1.97
CA ALA A 308 -10.98 6.75 1.94
C ALA A 308 -10.83 7.48 3.29
N LYS A 309 -9.68 8.12 3.53
CA LYS A 309 -9.38 8.89 4.75
C LYS A 309 -10.19 10.18 4.83
N ASN A 310 -10.38 10.84 3.70
CA ASN A 310 -11.37 11.90 3.55
C ASN A 310 -12.40 11.47 2.50
N ARG A 311 -13.54 10.97 2.98
CA ARG A 311 -14.55 10.36 2.13
C ARG A 311 -15.21 11.35 1.17
N GLU A 312 -15.43 12.59 1.59
CA GLU A 312 -16.04 13.60 0.73
C GLU A 312 -15.14 13.90 -0.48
N SER A 313 -13.86 14.18 -0.23
CA SER A 313 -12.87 14.39 -1.29
C SER A 313 -12.68 13.14 -2.16
N PHE A 314 -12.69 11.95 -1.55
CA PHE A 314 -12.61 10.68 -2.27
C PHE A 314 -13.81 10.49 -3.23
N ASN A 315 -15.03 10.72 -2.75
CA ASN A 315 -16.25 10.62 -3.55
C ASN A 315 -16.22 11.59 -4.74
N ASP A 316 -15.83 12.85 -4.49
CA ASP A 316 -15.68 13.86 -5.54
C ASP A 316 -14.67 13.42 -6.61
N SER A 317 -13.55 12.84 -6.18
CA SER A 317 -12.53 12.30 -7.10
C SER A 317 -13.05 11.10 -7.90
N MET A 318 -13.79 10.18 -7.27
CA MET A 318 -14.39 9.04 -7.97
C MET A 318 -15.42 9.49 -8.99
N ALA A 319 -16.24 10.49 -8.66
CA ALA A 319 -17.19 11.09 -9.58
C ALA A 319 -16.50 11.78 -10.75
N GLN A 320 -15.31 12.37 -10.55
CA GLN A 320 -14.52 12.95 -11.63
C GLN A 320 -13.93 11.87 -12.55
N ILE A 321 -13.27 10.85 -11.99
CA ILE A 321 -12.72 9.72 -12.74
C ILE A 321 -13.83 8.97 -13.51
N ALA A 322 -15.03 8.89 -12.93
CA ALA A 322 -16.20 8.29 -13.57
C ALA A 322 -16.64 9.00 -14.87
N LYS A 323 -16.21 10.24 -15.13
CA LYS A 323 -16.52 10.95 -16.39
C LYS A 323 -15.61 10.57 -17.55
N TRP A 324 -14.43 10.02 -17.27
CA TRP A 324 -13.48 9.62 -18.32
C TRP A 324 -13.91 8.34 -19.02
N ASP A 325 -13.70 8.28 -20.33
CA ASP A 325 -14.09 7.13 -21.15
C ASP A 325 -12.90 6.18 -21.35
N PHE A 326 -12.54 5.43 -20.30
CA PHE A 326 -11.48 4.41 -20.34
C PHE A 326 -12.05 3.02 -20.52
N HIS A 327 -11.38 2.12 -21.25
CA HIS A 327 -11.76 0.70 -21.34
C HIS A 327 -10.77 -0.22 -20.63
N THR A 328 -9.50 0.20 -20.52
CA THR A 328 -8.44 -0.56 -19.85
C THR A 328 -8.03 0.15 -18.57
N MET A 329 -7.82 -0.61 -17.50
CA MET A 329 -7.25 -0.11 -16.25
C MET A 329 -5.99 -0.89 -15.87
N ILE A 330 -4.90 -0.15 -15.63
CA ILE A 330 -3.60 -0.70 -15.23
C ILE A 330 -3.37 -0.36 -13.74
N PRO A 331 -3.53 -1.32 -12.81
CA PRO A 331 -3.14 -1.18 -11.40
C PRO A 331 -1.63 -1.42 -11.18
N CYS A 332 -1.06 -0.85 -10.11
CA CYS A 332 0.27 -1.29 -9.64
C CYS A 332 0.23 -2.71 -9.05
N HIS A 333 -0.90 -3.12 -8.48
CA HIS A 333 -1.08 -4.42 -7.81
C HIS A 333 -2.20 -5.25 -8.46
N GLY A 334 -1.84 -6.43 -8.96
CA GLY A 334 -2.75 -7.31 -9.68
C GLY A 334 -2.61 -7.25 -11.20
N ASP A 335 -3.45 -8.01 -11.88
CA ASP A 335 -3.46 -8.09 -13.34
C ASP A 335 -4.12 -6.86 -13.97
N VAL A 336 -3.77 -6.56 -15.23
CA VAL A 336 -4.43 -5.48 -16.00
C VAL A 336 -5.89 -5.87 -16.29
N LEU A 337 -6.79 -4.90 -16.15
CA LEU A 337 -8.21 -5.05 -16.50
C LEU A 337 -8.40 -4.56 -17.93
N GLU A 338 -8.35 -5.48 -18.90
CA GLU A 338 -8.44 -5.16 -20.33
C GLU A 338 -9.88 -5.34 -20.84
N GLY A 339 -10.44 -4.27 -21.42
CA GLY A 339 -11.76 -4.26 -22.05
C GLY A 339 -12.95 -4.03 -21.11
N ASP A 340 -12.78 -4.25 -19.80
CA ASP A 340 -13.84 -4.08 -18.78
C ASP A 340 -13.43 -3.19 -17.60
N GLY A 341 -12.34 -2.42 -17.73
CA GLY A 341 -11.83 -1.56 -16.66
C GLY A 341 -12.87 -0.57 -16.14
N LYS A 342 -13.69 0.02 -17.03
CA LYS A 342 -14.77 0.93 -16.63
C LYS A 342 -15.86 0.24 -15.83
N GLU A 343 -16.32 -0.91 -16.29
CA GLU A 343 -17.38 -1.66 -15.62
C GLU A 343 -16.94 -2.04 -14.20
N VAL A 344 -15.71 -2.56 -14.09
CA VAL A 344 -15.10 -2.89 -12.80
C VAL A 344 -14.98 -1.67 -11.90
N PHE A 345 -14.52 -0.53 -12.42
CA PHE A 345 -14.45 0.73 -11.67
C PHE A 345 -15.82 1.13 -11.12
N MET A 346 -16.84 1.21 -11.98
CA MET A 346 -18.18 1.66 -11.59
C MET A 346 -18.77 0.75 -10.52
N LYS A 347 -18.55 -0.57 -10.64
CA LYS A 347 -19.00 -1.55 -9.66
C LYS A 347 -18.28 -1.46 -8.32
N VAL A 348 -16.95 -1.32 -8.32
CA VAL A 348 -16.15 -1.27 -7.09
C VAL A 348 -16.36 0.04 -6.33
N PHE A 349 -16.54 1.16 -7.04
CA PHE A 349 -16.71 2.47 -6.43
C PHE A 349 -18.16 2.92 -6.30
N ASP A 350 -19.14 2.04 -6.56
CA ASP A 350 -20.58 2.35 -6.50
C ASP A 350 -20.99 3.10 -5.21
N TRP A 351 -20.53 2.66 -4.04
CA TRP A 351 -20.81 3.34 -2.77
C TRP A 351 -20.29 4.78 -2.73
N HIS A 352 -19.10 5.01 -3.28
CA HIS A 352 -18.51 6.34 -3.36
C HIS A 352 -19.24 7.23 -4.38
N LEU A 353 -19.65 6.65 -5.51
CA LEU A 353 -20.41 7.33 -6.57
C LEU A 353 -21.83 7.71 -6.10
N GLN A 354 -22.46 6.88 -5.28
CA GLN A 354 -23.77 7.17 -4.68
C GLN A 354 -23.68 8.02 -3.41
N GLY A 355 -22.49 8.18 -2.84
CA GLY A 355 -22.26 8.87 -1.56
C GLY A 355 -22.76 8.11 -0.32
N HIS A 356 -23.19 6.85 -0.44
CA HIS A 356 -23.67 6.01 0.66
C HIS A 356 -23.43 4.50 0.40
N LYS A 357 -23.61 3.66 1.43
CA LYS A 357 -23.27 2.23 1.44
C LYS A 357 -24.47 1.30 1.32
#